data_AF-A0A1I1XPA8-F1
#
_entry.id   AF-A0A1I1XPA8-F1
#
_cell.length_a   1.000
_cell.length_b   1.000
_cell.length_c   1.000
_cell.angle_alpha   90.00
_cell.angle_beta   90.00
_cell.angle_gamma   90.00
#
_symmetry.space_group_name_H-M   'P 1'
#
loop_
_entity.id
_entity.type
_entity.pdbx_description
1 polymer ?
#
loop_
_entity_poly.entity_id
_entity_poly.type
_entity_poly.pdbx_seq_one_letter_code
_entity_poly.pdbx_strand_id
1 'polypeptide(L)'
;MDENLSDLILAILSENFDKHFTLEELTSLVRPSADNGNPDVHRLNQAEVLDQLLILDDQGLLELNPDTDRSCMREESSNKKITQLQISAKNAK
;
A
#
# COMPACT_ATOMS: atom_id res chain seq x y z
N MET A 1 -4.56 -20.13 6.10
CA MET A 1 -4.35 -18.84 6.77
C MET A 1 -4.73 -17.82 5.73
N ASP A 2 -5.94 -17.28 5.82
CA ASP A 2 -6.32 -16.12 5.01
C ASP A 2 -5.52 -14.95 5.58
N GLU A 3 -4.31 -14.75 5.06
CA GLU A 3 -3.61 -13.48 5.23
C GLU A 3 -4.57 -12.41 4.73
N ASN A 4 -4.92 -11.49 5.62
CA ASN A 4 -5.87 -10.45 5.36
C ASN A 4 -5.27 -9.60 4.22
N LEU A 5 -5.88 -9.66 3.04
CA LEU A 5 -5.36 -9.02 1.82
C LEU A 5 -5.04 -7.54 2.04
N SER A 6 -5.87 -6.86 2.83
CA SER A 6 -5.65 -5.50 3.32
C SER A 6 -4.33 -5.34 4.10
N ASP A 7 -4.03 -6.24 5.04
CA ASP A 7 -2.79 -6.17 5.85
C ASP A 7 -1.55 -6.37 4.98
N LEU A 8 -1.62 -7.25 3.97
CA LEU A 8 -0.52 -7.47 3.03
C LEU A 8 -0.28 -6.26 2.13
N ILE A 9 -1.35 -5.65 1.62
CA ILE A 9 -1.29 -4.40 0.84
C ILE A 9 -0.64 -3.30 1.68
N LEU A 10 -1.11 -3.09 2.92
CA LEU A 10 -0.57 -2.10 3.82
C LEU A 10 0.90 -2.37 4.16
N ALA A 11 1.29 -3.63 4.39
CA ALA A 11 2.67 -4.00 4.64
C ALA A 11 3.58 -3.59 3.47
N ILE A 12 3.23 -3.97 2.24
CA ILE A 12 4.00 -3.65 1.02
C ILE A 12 4.14 -2.13 0.84
N LEU A 13 3.04 -1.39 0.97
CA LEU A 13 3.03 0.07 0.82
C LEU A 13 3.80 0.75 1.96
N SER A 14 3.74 0.23 3.18
CA SER A 14 4.47 0.76 4.34
C SER A 14 5.98 0.48 4.30
N GLU A 15 6.42 -0.58 3.63
CA GLU A 15 7.84 -0.81 3.37
C GLU A 15 8.37 0.09 2.25
N ASN A 16 7.48 0.67 1.44
CA ASN A 16 7.79 1.47 0.26
C ASN A 16 7.05 2.82 0.26
N PHE A 17 7.09 3.55 1.38
CA PHE A 17 6.35 4.82 1.57
C PHE A 17 6.54 5.86 0.45
N ASP A 18 7.73 5.93 -0.15
CA ASP A 18 8.05 6.90 -1.22
C ASP A 18 7.68 6.41 -2.64
N LYS A 19 7.10 5.21 -2.77
CA LYS A 19 6.76 4.63 -4.06
C LYS A 19 5.25 4.60 -4.27
N HIS A 20 4.88 4.74 -5.53
CA HIS A 20 3.55 4.49 -6.03
C HIS A 20 3.54 3.16 -6.77
N PHE A 21 2.50 2.36 -6.55
CA PHE A 21 2.29 1.11 -7.26
C PHE A 21 1.06 1.22 -8.13
N THR A 22 1.15 0.71 -9.36
CA THR A 22 -0.01 0.47 -10.20
C THR A 22 -0.83 -0.71 -9.66
N LEU A 23 -2.09 -0.83 -10.08
CA LEU A 23 -2.92 -1.99 -9.70
C LEU A 23 -2.28 -3.31 -10.14
N GLU A 24 -1.68 -3.32 -11.34
CA GLU A 24 -0.99 -4.49 -11.89
C GLU A 24 0.25 -4.89 -11.08
N GLU A 25 1.10 -3.92 -10.72
CA GLU A 25 2.30 -4.16 -9.91
C GLU A 25 1.92 -4.68 -8.52
N LEU A 26 0.93 -4.05 -7.88
CA LEU A 26 0.51 -4.44 -6.54
C LEU A 26 -0.13 -5.84 -6.55
N THR A 27 -0.96 -6.13 -7.56
CA THR A 27 -1.55 -7.47 -7.73
C THR A 27 -0.46 -8.53 -7.90
N SER A 28 0.59 -8.23 -8.65
CA SER A 28 1.72 -9.14 -8.87
C SER A 28 2.53 -9.40 -7.60
N LEU A 29 2.65 -8.40 -6.71
CA LEU A 29 3.36 -8.54 -5.44
C LEU A 29 2.57 -9.35 -4.41
N VAL A 30 1.26 -9.13 -4.37
CA VAL A 30 0.37 -9.79 -3.40
C VAL A 30 0.01 -11.21 -3.87
N ARG A 31 -0.11 -11.44 -5.18
CA ARG A 31 -0.52 -12.72 -5.77
C ARG A 31 0.44 -13.21 -6.87
N PRO A 32 1.73 -13.41 -6.58
CA PRO A 32 2.76 -13.71 -7.57
C PRO A 32 2.62 -15.07 -8.27
N SER A 33 1.78 -15.97 -7.76
CA SER A 33 1.61 -17.33 -8.31
C SER A 33 0.16 -17.71 -8.60
N ALA A 34 -0.77 -16.76 -8.48
CA ALA A 34 -2.19 -17.07 -8.57
C ALA A 34 -2.69 -17.15 -10.02
N ASP A 35 -2.12 -16.38 -10.94
CA ASP A 35 -2.66 -16.31 -12.31
C ASP A 35 -2.16 -17.42 -13.23
N ASN A 36 -0.96 -18.00 -13.05
CA ASN A 36 -0.38 -19.02 -13.96
C ASN A 36 -0.51 -18.65 -15.45
N GLY A 37 -0.54 -17.35 -15.79
CA GLY A 37 -0.79 -16.86 -17.14
C GLY A 37 -2.25 -16.96 -17.62
N ASN A 38 -3.20 -17.30 -16.74
CA ASN A 38 -4.62 -17.26 -17.00
C ASN A 38 -5.15 -15.82 -16.83
N PRO A 39 -5.58 -15.16 -17.93
CA PRO A 39 -6.03 -13.78 -17.88
C PRO A 39 -7.30 -13.58 -17.05
N ASP A 40 -8.17 -14.59 -16.95
CA ASP A 40 -9.40 -14.50 -16.15
C ASP A 40 -9.09 -14.48 -14.66
N VAL A 41 -8.10 -15.27 -14.22
CA VAL A 41 -7.64 -15.28 -12.83
C VAL A 41 -6.89 -14.00 -12.51
N HIS A 42 -6.09 -13.48 -13.44
CA HIS A 42 -5.41 -12.20 -13.28
C HIS A 42 -6.42 -11.06 -13.07
N ARG A 43 -7.50 -11.01 -13.87
CA ARG A 43 -8.57 -10.02 -13.72
C ARG A 43 -9.32 -10.15 -12.40
N LEU A 44 -9.60 -11.38 -11.96
CA LEU A 44 -10.25 -11.61 -10.67
C LEU A 44 -9.37 -11.11 -9.51
N ASN A 45 -8.06 -11.40 -9.56
CA ASN A 45 -7.11 -10.92 -8.56
C ASN A 45 -7.01 -9.39 -8.55
N GLN A 46 -6.97 -8.76 -9.73
CA GLN A 46 -6.98 -7.29 -9.83
C GLN A 46 -8.27 -6.69 -9.24
N ALA A 47 -9.43 -7.29 -9.50
CA ALA A 47 -10.69 -6.84 -8.92
C ALA A 47 -10.70 -6.96 -7.39
N GLU A 48 -10.23 -8.08 -6.84
CA GLU A 48 -10.11 -8.27 -5.38
C GLU A 48 -9.14 -7.26 -4.74
N VAL A 49 -7.99 -6.99 -5.39
CA VAL A 49 -7.03 -5.98 -4.91
C VAL A 49 -7.64 -4.59 -4.98
N LEU A 50 -8.33 -4.25 -6.06
CA LEU A 50 -9.00 -2.96 -6.23
C LEU A 50 -10.09 -2.74 -5.17
N ASP A 51 -10.90 -3.76 -4.88
CA ASP A 51 -11.92 -3.68 -3.83
C ASP A 51 -11.30 -3.37 -2.46
N GLN A 52 -10.16 -4.00 -2.12
CA GLN A 52 -9.46 -3.68 -0.87
C GLN A 52 -8.84 -2.29 -0.88
N LEU A 53 -8.26 -1.87 -1.99
CA LEU A 53 -7.70 -0.53 -2.16
C LEU A 53 -8.78 0.55 -1.93
N LEU A 54 -9.97 0.38 -2.49
CA LEU A 54 -11.10 1.30 -2.29
C LEU A 54 -11.53 1.38 -0.81
N ILE A 55 -11.57 0.24 -0.12
CA ILE A 55 -11.88 0.20 1.32
C ILE A 55 -10.81 0.94 2.13
N LEU A 56 -9.53 0.74 1.82
CA LEU A 56 -8.41 1.37 2.53
C LEU A 56 -8.33 2.88 2.25
N ASP A 57 -8.71 3.32 1.05
CA ASP A 57 -8.83 4.74 0.68
C ASP A 57 -9.97 5.43 1.43
N ASP A 58 -11.14 4.77 1.51
CA ASP A 58 -12.30 5.24 2.29
C ASP A 58 -11.97 5.35 3.78
N GLN A 59 -11.16 4.43 4.31
CA GLN A 59 -10.62 4.49 5.68
C GLN A 59 -9.52 5.54 5.88
N GLY A 60 -9.05 6.16 4.80
CA GLY A 60 -8.00 7.18 4.81
C GLY A 60 -6.60 6.64 5.11
N LEU A 61 -6.36 5.34 4.92
CA LEU A 61 -5.06 4.70 5.17
C LEU A 61 -4.10 4.88 3.99
N LEU A 62 -4.63 4.95 2.78
CA LEU A 62 -3.88 5.17 1.54
C LEU A 62 -4.53 6.25 0.69
N GLU A 63 -3.89 6.57 -0.44
CA GLU A 63 -4.42 7.46 -1.47
C GLU A 63 -4.43 6.71 -2.81
N LEU A 64 -5.60 6.70 -3.46
CA LEU A 64 -5.77 6.24 -4.83
C LEU A 64 -5.81 7.41 -5.80
N ASN A 65 -5.01 7.31 -6.85
CA ASN A 65 -5.01 8.26 -7.95
C ASN A 65 -5.68 7.61 -9.17
N PRO A 66 -6.97 7.92 -9.43
CA PRO A 66 -7.71 7.31 -10.54
C PRO A 66 -7.20 7.77 -11.92
N ASP A 67 -6.53 8.91 -12.01
CA ASP A 67 -5.97 9.41 -13.28
C ASP A 67 -4.71 8.66 -13.71
N THR A 68 -3.99 8.07 -12.74
CA THR A 68 -2.69 7.42 -12.97
C THR A 68 -2.67 5.94 -12.62
N ASP A 69 -3.80 5.37 -12.18
CA ASP A 69 -3.93 3.99 -11.68
C ASP A 69 -2.96 3.67 -10.53
N ARG A 70 -2.59 4.68 -9.74
CA ARG A 70 -1.54 4.55 -8.71
C ARG A 70 -2.09 4.57 -7.30
N SER A 71 -1.46 3.78 -6.44
CA SER A 71 -1.75 3.67 -5.01
C SER A 71 -0.49 3.93 -4.18
N CYS A 72 -0.60 4.72 -3.11
CA CYS A 72 0.49 4.95 -2.16
C CYS A 72 -0.04 5.17 -0.73
N MET A 73 0.82 4.98 0.28
CA MET A 73 0.46 5.33 1.66
C MET A 73 0.14 6.82 1.79
N ARG A 74 -0.92 7.15 2.54
CA ARG A 74 -1.26 8.54 2.84
C ARG A 74 -0.26 9.11 3.84
N GLU A 75 0.33 10.27 3.57
CA GLU A 75 1.37 10.90 4.42
C GLU A 75 0.90 11.15 5.86
N GLU A 76 -0.41 11.33 6.10
CA GLU A 76 -0.94 11.56 7.45
C GLU A 76 -0.74 10.37 8.39
N SER A 77 -0.62 9.15 7.85
CA SER A 77 -0.32 7.91 8.59
C SER A 77 1.14 7.84 9.05
N SER A 78 2.04 8.66 8.46
CA SER A 78 3.49 8.69 8.76
C SER A 78 3.86 9.64 9.90
N ASN A 79 2.93 10.47 10.37
CA ASN A 79 3.22 11.54 11.34
C ASN A 79 3.51 11.09 12.78
N LYS A 80 3.58 9.78 13.06
CA LYS A 80 4.05 9.29 14.36
C LYS A 80 5.56 9.04 14.44
N LYS A 81 6.33 9.20 13.36
CA LYS A 81 7.79 8.96 13.38
C LYS A 81 8.67 10.21 13.32
N ILE A 82 8.09 11.39 13.09
CA ILE A 82 8.80 12.68 13.08
C ILE A 82 8.49 13.47 14.37
N THR A 83 8.84 12.94 15.54
CA THR A 83 8.85 13.76 16.79
C THR A 83 9.75 13.21 17.92
N GLN A 84 10.77 12.41 17.62
CA GLN A 84 11.74 11.92 18.64
C GLN A 84 13.21 12.24 18.33
N LEU A 85 13.54 12.85 17.18
CA LEU A 85 14.95 13.05 16.77
C LEU A 85 15.47 14.50 16.85
N GLN A 86 14.72 15.45 17.40
CA GLN A 86 15.16 16.86 17.47
C GLN A 86 15.41 17.42 18.89
N ILE A 87 15.25 16.66 19.98
CA ILE A 87 15.43 17.21 21.34
C ILE A 87 16.84 16.99 21.91
N SER A 88 17.65 16.07 21.38
CA SER A 88 18.95 15.72 22.01
C SER A 88 20.17 16.52 21.52
N ALA A 89 20.04 17.46 20.57
CA ALA A 89 21.20 18.17 20.01
C ALA A 89 21.42 19.60 20.55
N LYS A 90 20.69 20.04 21.58
CA LYS A 90 20.79 21.44 22.07
C LYS A 90 21.32 21.64 23.50
N ASN A 91 21.71 20.57 24.22
CA ASN A 91 22.22 20.70 25.60
C ASN A 91 23.57 19.98 25.81
N ALA A 92 24.50 20.14 24.88
CA ALA A 92 25.92 19.95 25.16
C ALA A 92 26.62 21.30 24.97
N LYS A 93 26.46 22.17 25.97
CA LYS A 93 27.31 23.35 26.16
C LYS A 93 28.08 23.16 27.46
#